data_AF-A0A7Y3GH18-F1
#
_entry.id   AF-A0A7Y3GH18-F1
#
_cell.length_a   1.000
_cell.length_b   1.000
_cell.length_c   1.000
_cell.angle_alpha   90.00
_cell.angle_beta   90.00
_cell.angle_gamma   90.00
#
_symmetry.space_group_name_H-M   'P 1'
#
loop_
_entity.id
_entity.type
_entity.pdbx_description
1 polymer ?
#
loop_
_entity_poly.entity_id
_entity_poly.type
_entity_poly.pdbx_seq_one_letter_code
_entity_poly.pdbx_strand_id
1 'polypeptide(L)'
;MRRIAIFSDSNRSVTAGLIRCAIAYATDQPEMSVAALVTRNPQAWEYRRGARFRVAARAALVAMSNSEVGWTPPQRFRVPPEIPVLTSDEFPTNSAELRTRLRDELGVDTLLSLYFGGILSEEFLSAFPDAVNYHPALLPRNRGLAPIGFAIYAGDAQIGFTFHRMTPGIDEGPILAQGSVPVGAGVPVSVLTRQLGDLAVATLPSVLDEVRDGAPGSPQAGEATYHSRIEVRSMINIAHPEEVTRDELQRRLNAFGSLRLTIDGGRWPVSRLAPANRHRLRFTTSDGIELGVSHLADLPAWLVRARRRLGGFRPGRTGSTTETG
;
A
#
# COMPACT_ATOMS: atom_id res chain seq x y z
N MET A 1 4.88 6.28 -31.82
CA MET A 1 5.58 6.52 -30.54
C MET A 1 4.58 6.24 -29.45
N ARG A 2 4.80 5.16 -28.69
CA ARG A 2 3.96 4.68 -27.58
C ARG A 2 4.05 5.66 -26.41
N ARG A 3 2.92 6.08 -25.86
CA ARG A 3 2.88 7.09 -24.78
C ARG A 3 2.14 6.53 -23.58
N ILE A 4 2.86 6.42 -22.48
CA ILE A 4 2.41 5.77 -21.26
C ILE A 4 1.87 6.81 -20.27
N ALA A 5 0.68 6.57 -19.73
CA ALA A 5 0.22 7.23 -18.50
C ALA A 5 0.36 6.28 -17.31
N ILE A 6 1.09 6.71 -16.30
CA ILE A 6 1.28 5.93 -15.07
C ILE A 6 0.19 6.31 -14.07
N PHE A 7 -0.56 5.33 -13.57
CA PHE A 7 -1.59 5.52 -12.55
C PHE A 7 -1.05 5.05 -11.20
N SER A 8 -0.98 5.93 -10.20
CA SER A 8 -0.48 5.57 -8.87
C SER A 8 -0.92 6.54 -7.76
N ASP A 9 -1.30 5.98 -6.61
CA ASP A 9 -1.62 6.74 -5.39
C ASP A 9 -0.45 6.78 -4.38
N SER A 10 0.71 6.24 -4.74
CA SER A 10 1.88 6.09 -3.88
C SER A 10 3.19 6.43 -4.60
N ASN A 11 4.07 7.16 -3.92
CA ASN A 11 5.41 7.50 -4.42
C ASN A 11 6.55 6.90 -3.58
N ARG A 12 6.26 5.80 -2.87
CA ARG A 12 7.20 5.17 -1.92
C ARG A 12 7.41 3.69 -2.23
N SER A 13 8.48 3.14 -1.64
CA SER A 13 8.76 1.71 -1.62
C SER A 13 8.74 1.08 -3.03
N VAL A 14 8.05 -0.04 -3.21
CA VAL A 14 7.93 -0.76 -4.49
C VAL A 14 7.42 0.14 -5.61
N THR A 15 6.40 0.95 -5.33
CA THR A 15 5.80 1.85 -6.33
C THR A 15 6.81 2.85 -6.88
N ALA A 16 7.67 3.41 -6.02
CA ALA A 16 8.74 4.32 -6.45
C ALA A 16 9.74 3.65 -7.40
N GLY A 17 10.10 2.39 -7.13
CA GLY A 17 10.98 1.61 -7.99
C GLY A 17 10.38 1.34 -9.36
N LEU A 18 9.11 0.90 -9.39
CA LEU A 18 8.39 0.60 -10.64
C LEU A 18 8.24 1.86 -11.51
N ILE A 19 7.90 3.00 -10.91
CA ILE A 19 7.76 4.26 -11.65
C ILE A 19 9.12 4.74 -12.21
N ARG A 20 10.20 4.67 -11.42
CA ARG A 20 11.55 4.99 -11.91
C ARG A 20 11.95 4.10 -13.08
N CYS A 21 11.68 2.80 -12.95
CA CYS A 21 11.98 1.82 -13.99
C CYS A 21 11.20 2.11 -15.27
N ALA A 22 9.89 2.38 -15.18
CA ALA A 22 9.06 2.72 -16.33
C ALA A 22 9.58 3.97 -17.06
N ILE A 23 9.95 5.02 -16.31
CA ILE A 23 10.48 6.26 -16.89
C ILE A 23 11.84 6.05 -17.55
N ALA A 24 12.76 5.37 -16.85
CA ALA A 24 14.10 5.08 -17.39
C ALA A 24 13.99 4.23 -18.65
N TYR A 25 13.21 3.15 -18.60
CA TYR A 25 12.96 2.28 -19.75
C TYR A 25 12.40 3.05 -20.94
N ALA A 26 11.38 3.90 -20.73
CA ALA A 26 10.80 4.69 -21.81
C ALA A 26 11.79 5.74 -22.36
N THR A 27 12.68 6.29 -21.54
CA THR A 27 13.68 7.28 -21.97
C THR A 27 14.76 6.66 -22.85
N ASP A 28 15.13 5.40 -22.59
CA ASP A 28 16.14 4.67 -23.35
C ASP A 28 15.61 4.15 -24.71
N GLN A 29 14.31 4.32 -24.98
CA GLN A 29 13.63 3.76 -26.15
C GLN A 29 13.13 4.90 -27.06
N PRO A 30 13.57 4.99 -28.32
CA PRO A 30 13.26 6.13 -29.19
C PRO A 30 11.77 6.25 -29.53
N GLU A 31 11.02 5.16 -29.46
CA GLU A 31 9.59 5.11 -29.74
C GLU A 31 8.69 5.11 -28.50
N MET A 32 9.21 5.30 -27.28
CA MET A 32 8.41 5.31 -26.05
C MET A 32 8.61 6.60 -25.22
N SER A 33 7.59 7.00 -24.47
CA SER A 33 7.72 8.01 -23.43
C SER A 33 6.65 7.88 -22.35
N VAL A 34 6.95 8.39 -21.15
CA VAL A 34 5.94 8.60 -20.11
C VAL A 34 5.36 10.00 -20.26
N ALA A 35 4.07 10.08 -20.59
CA ALA A 35 3.39 11.32 -20.93
C ALA A 35 2.68 11.99 -19.73
N ALA A 36 2.31 11.21 -18.70
CA ALA A 36 1.69 11.72 -17.49
C ALA A 36 1.80 10.74 -16.32
N LEU A 37 1.66 11.28 -15.11
CA LEU A 37 1.32 10.51 -13.92
C LEU A 37 -0.08 10.92 -13.42
N VAL A 38 -0.95 9.95 -13.19
CA VAL A 38 -2.31 10.15 -12.69
C VAL A 38 -2.43 9.66 -11.26
N THR A 39 -2.99 10.47 -10.38
CA THR A 39 -3.09 10.13 -8.94
C THR A 39 -4.38 10.63 -8.30
N ARG A 40 -4.92 9.86 -7.36
CA ARG A 40 -6.00 10.30 -6.45
C ARG A 40 -5.48 10.80 -5.12
N ASN A 41 -4.17 10.80 -4.93
CA ASN A 41 -3.51 11.18 -3.69
C ASN A 41 -2.50 12.30 -3.94
N PRO A 42 -2.94 13.52 -4.31
CA PRO A 42 -2.05 14.63 -4.64
C PRO A 42 -1.06 14.94 -3.52
N GLN A 43 -1.47 14.77 -2.26
CA GLN A 43 -0.62 14.98 -1.08
C GLN A 43 0.60 14.05 -1.01
N ALA A 44 0.53 12.85 -1.61
CA ALA A 44 1.70 11.99 -1.73
C ALA A 44 2.77 12.63 -2.62
N TRP A 45 2.36 13.40 -3.63
CA TRP A 45 3.17 13.94 -4.71
C TRP A 45 3.53 15.43 -4.54
N GLU A 46 2.79 16.17 -3.72
CA GLU A 46 3.09 17.55 -3.37
C GLU A 46 4.39 17.67 -2.57
N TYR A 47 5.42 18.24 -3.20
CA TYR A 47 6.57 18.82 -2.50
C TYR A 47 6.47 20.35 -2.59
N ARG A 48 5.94 21.00 -1.54
CA ARG A 48 5.97 22.46 -1.42
C ARG A 48 7.42 22.92 -1.24
N ARG A 49 8.00 23.59 -2.25
CA ARG A 49 9.13 24.50 -2.02
C ARG A 49 8.68 25.55 -0.99
N GLY A 50 9.34 25.63 0.16
CA GLY A 50 9.25 26.82 1.02
C GLY A 50 8.20 26.88 2.13
N ALA A 51 7.50 25.78 2.48
CA ALA A 51 6.74 25.78 3.73
C ALA A 51 7.71 25.66 4.92
N ARG A 52 8.00 26.79 5.57
CA ARG A 52 8.69 26.84 6.87
C ARG A 52 7.96 25.95 7.87
N PHE A 53 8.39 24.69 8.01
CA PHE A 53 8.14 23.84 9.17
C PHE A 53 8.96 24.37 10.35
N ARG A 54 8.66 25.61 10.79
CA ARG A 54 9.09 26.09 12.10
C ARG A 54 8.12 25.50 13.13
N VAL A 55 8.69 24.85 14.14
CA VAL A 55 8.12 24.31 15.39
C VAL A 55 7.99 22.78 15.53
N ALA A 56 7.95 21.95 14.47
CA ALA A 56 7.97 20.47 14.67
C ALA A 56 9.28 19.76 14.26
N ALA A 57 10.13 20.41 13.45
CA ALA A 57 11.29 19.75 12.83
C ALA A 57 12.56 19.69 13.71
N ARG A 58 12.62 20.40 14.84
CA ARG A 58 13.83 20.40 15.69
C ARG A 58 13.94 19.16 16.58
N ALA A 59 12.85 18.40 16.76
CA ALA A 59 12.86 17.13 17.50
C ALA A 59 13.13 15.91 16.60
N ALA A 60 12.93 16.02 15.28
CA ALA A 60 13.10 14.91 14.35
C ALA A 60 14.51 14.83 13.73
N LEU A 61 15.26 15.95 13.72
CA LEU A 61 16.53 16.03 12.99
C LEU A 61 17.77 15.61 13.80
N VAL A 62 17.64 15.30 15.10
CA VAL A 62 18.76 14.87 15.96
C VAL A 62 18.74 13.36 16.26
N ALA A 63 17.76 12.62 15.75
CA ALA A 63 17.57 11.19 16.08
C ALA A 63 17.84 10.23 14.90
N MET A 64 18.79 10.58 14.02
CA MET A 64 19.33 9.65 13.02
C MET A 64 20.82 9.40 13.26
N SER A 65 21.13 8.77 14.39
CA SER A 65 22.33 7.93 14.48
C SER A 65 22.06 6.82 15.51
N ASN A 66 22.52 5.62 15.16
CA ASN A 66 22.51 4.39 15.94
C ASN A 66 21.20 3.57 15.97
N SER A 67 21.00 2.77 14.91
CA SER A 67 20.76 1.33 15.08
C SER A 67 21.13 0.60 13.79
N GLU A 68 21.92 -0.46 13.92
CA GLU A 68 22.32 -1.39 12.87
C GLU A 68 21.09 -2.14 12.34
N VAL A 69 20.42 -1.55 11.36
CA VAL A 69 19.81 -2.11 10.13
C VAL A 69 19.36 -0.86 9.38
N GLY A 70 20.01 -0.55 8.25
CA GLY A 70 19.80 0.69 7.51
C GLY A 70 18.35 0.91 7.07
N TRP A 71 17.57 1.59 7.91
CA TRP A 71 16.30 2.17 7.53
C TRP A 71 16.53 3.64 7.13
N THR A 72 16.87 3.84 5.87
CA THR A 72 16.67 5.13 5.20
C THR A 72 15.16 5.24 4.95
N PRO A 73 14.48 6.35 5.31
CA PRO A 73 13.12 6.57 4.83
C PRO A 73 13.12 6.35 3.31
N PRO A 74 12.22 5.54 2.73
CA PRO A 74 12.25 5.25 1.31
C PRO A 74 12.25 6.60 0.58
N GLN A 75 13.31 6.89 -0.17
CA GLN A 75 13.45 8.15 -0.88
C GLN A 75 12.19 8.32 -1.73
N ARG A 76 11.37 9.34 -1.40
CA ARG A 76 10.16 9.61 -2.18
C ARG A 76 10.59 9.82 -3.62
N PHE A 77 9.96 9.12 -4.55
CA PHE A 77 10.21 9.39 -5.95
C PHE A 77 9.67 10.78 -6.29
N ARG A 78 10.48 11.56 -7.00
CA ARG A 78 10.10 12.85 -7.54
C ARG A 78 9.91 12.67 -9.03
N VAL A 79 8.70 12.95 -9.49
CA VAL A 79 8.38 12.95 -10.91
C VAL A 79 9.24 14.03 -11.60
N PRO A 80 9.89 13.71 -12.74
CA PRO A 80 10.55 14.70 -13.56
C PRO A 80 9.60 15.86 -13.92
N PRO A 81 10.04 17.14 -13.87
CA PRO A 81 9.18 18.31 -14.10
C PRO A 81 8.41 18.31 -15.44
N GLU A 82 8.95 17.65 -16.45
CA GLU A 82 8.38 17.50 -17.79
C GLU A 82 7.20 16.51 -17.86
N ILE A 83 7.05 15.65 -16.86
CA ILE A 83 5.92 14.71 -16.77
C ILE A 83 4.83 15.37 -15.92
N PRO A 84 3.69 15.79 -16.50
CA PRO A 84 2.60 16.39 -15.74
C PRO A 84 2.00 15.37 -14.76
N VAL A 85 1.65 15.85 -13.57
CA VAL A 85 0.90 15.09 -12.55
C VAL A 85 -0.55 15.51 -12.60
N LEU A 86 -1.42 14.64 -13.07
CA LEU A 86 -2.87 14.83 -13.15
C LEU A 86 -3.51 14.29 -11.86
N THR A 87 -4.27 15.13 -11.16
CA THR A 87 -4.86 14.77 -9.86
C THR A 87 -6.35 14.51 -10.01
N SER A 88 -6.92 13.67 -9.16
CA SER A 88 -8.37 13.41 -9.17
C SER A 88 -9.23 14.61 -8.79
N ASP A 89 -8.65 15.62 -8.17
CA ASP A 89 -9.35 16.86 -7.81
C ASP A 89 -9.67 17.69 -9.07
N GLU A 90 -8.78 17.65 -10.08
CA GLU A 90 -8.96 18.30 -11.38
C GLU A 90 -9.56 17.34 -12.42
N PHE A 91 -9.13 16.08 -12.39
CA PHE A 91 -9.50 15.04 -13.34
C PHE A 91 -10.05 13.81 -12.60
N PRO A 92 -11.34 13.79 -12.21
CA PRO A 92 -11.92 12.65 -11.50
C PRO A 92 -11.70 11.32 -12.25
N THR A 93 -11.53 10.24 -11.49
CA THR A 93 -11.36 8.90 -12.10
C THR A 93 -12.57 8.57 -12.98
N ASN A 94 -12.32 8.06 -14.19
CA ASN A 94 -13.32 7.77 -15.23
C ASN A 94 -14.02 8.99 -15.86
N SER A 95 -13.57 10.22 -15.58
CA SER A 95 -14.19 11.39 -16.21
C SER A 95 -13.84 11.48 -17.70
N ALA A 96 -14.74 12.10 -18.47
CA ALA A 96 -14.52 12.35 -19.89
C ALA A 96 -13.33 13.30 -20.10
N GLU A 97 -13.15 14.27 -19.20
CA GLU A 97 -12.05 15.24 -19.21
C GLU A 97 -10.70 14.55 -19.02
N LEU A 98 -10.58 13.60 -18.08
CA LEU A 98 -9.37 12.81 -17.91
C LEU A 98 -9.05 12.01 -19.17
N ARG A 99 -10.07 11.38 -19.76
CA ARG A 99 -9.91 10.59 -20.99
C ARG A 99 -9.46 11.47 -22.16
N THR A 100 -10.10 12.62 -22.38
CA THR A 100 -9.70 13.59 -23.41
C THR A 100 -8.29 14.10 -23.18
N ARG A 101 -7.96 14.48 -21.94
CA ARG A 101 -6.62 14.95 -21.57
C ARG A 101 -5.54 13.93 -21.88
N LEU A 102 -5.77 12.66 -21.54
CA LEU A 102 -4.81 11.59 -21.79
C LEU A 102 -4.72 11.24 -23.27
N ARG A 103 -5.85 10.89 -23.91
CA ARG A 103 -5.87 10.35 -25.27
C ARG A 103 -5.64 11.43 -26.32
N ASP A 104 -6.40 12.52 -26.26
CA ASP A 104 -6.50 13.47 -27.37
C ASP A 104 -5.41 14.55 -27.25
N GLU A 105 -5.10 15.01 -26.03
CA GLU A 105 -4.12 16.08 -25.82
C GLU A 105 -2.70 15.58 -25.55
N LEU A 106 -2.57 14.49 -24.79
CA LEU A 106 -1.27 13.90 -24.43
C LEU A 106 -0.89 12.70 -25.29
N GLY A 107 -1.78 12.25 -26.20
CA GLY A 107 -1.52 11.15 -27.12
C GLY A 107 -1.27 9.80 -26.43
N VAL A 108 -1.77 9.61 -25.21
CA VAL A 108 -1.59 8.38 -24.42
C VAL A 108 -2.32 7.23 -25.09
N ASP A 109 -1.61 6.12 -25.29
CA ASP A 109 -2.16 4.86 -25.80
C ASP A 109 -2.08 3.72 -24.78
N THR A 110 -1.18 3.82 -23.79
CA THR A 110 -0.88 2.76 -22.84
C THR A 110 -1.11 3.26 -21.40
N LEU A 111 -1.85 2.49 -20.60
CA LEU A 111 -2.01 2.76 -19.16
C LEU A 111 -1.17 1.77 -18.35
N LEU A 112 -0.41 2.29 -17.39
CA LEU A 112 0.36 1.47 -16.44
C LEU A 112 -0.09 1.78 -15.01
N SER A 113 -0.95 0.92 -14.46
CA SER A 113 -1.44 1.00 -13.08
C SER A 113 -0.46 0.35 -12.10
N LEU A 114 0.05 1.15 -11.17
CA LEU A 114 1.02 0.76 -10.14
C LEU A 114 0.50 1.20 -8.77
N TYR A 115 -0.25 0.34 -8.08
CA TYR A 115 -0.93 0.69 -6.82
C TYR A 115 -1.90 1.87 -6.95
N PHE A 116 -2.64 1.95 -8.05
CA PHE A 116 -3.78 2.84 -8.17
C PHE A 116 -5.03 2.19 -7.56
N GLY A 117 -5.66 2.82 -6.57
CA GLY A 117 -6.80 2.19 -5.90
C GLY A 117 -8.16 2.53 -6.50
N GLY A 118 -8.18 3.13 -7.70
CA GLY A 118 -9.40 3.49 -8.42
C GLY A 118 -9.77 2.39 -9.41
N ILE A 119 -11.06 2.12 -9.55
CA ILE A 119 -11.57 1.17 -10.55
C ILE A 119 -11.79 1.95 -11.83
N LEU A 120 -11.18 1.50 -12.94
CA LEU A 120 -11.40 2.08 -14.25
C LEU A 120 -12.65 1.45 -14.88
N SER A 121 -13.55 2.28 -15.40
CA SER A 121 -14.79 1.81 -16.02
C SER A 121 -14.52 1.15 -17.36
N GLU A 122 -15.46 0.33 -17.83
CA GLU A 122 -15.41 -0.25 -19.17
C GLU A 122 -15.31 0.83 -20.26
N GLU A 123 -16.06 1.92 -20.13
CA GLU A 123 -16.00 3.05 -21.05
C GLU A 123 -14.60 3.70 -21.09
N PHE A 124 -13.93 3.77 -19.93
CA PHE A 124 -12.58 4.32 -19.86
C PHE A 124 -11.56 3.36 -20.46
N LEU A 125 -11.59 2.08 -20.07
CA LEU A 125 -10.67 1.04 -20.57
C LEU A 125 -10.82 0.79 -22.06
N SER A 126 -12.04 0.90 -22.61
CA SER A 126 -12.28 0.75 -24.05
C SER A 126 -11.56 1.83 -24.88
N ALA A 127 -11.25 2.99 -24.28
CA ALA A 127 -10.47 4.04 -24.93
C ALA A 127 -8.94 3.80 -24.87
N PHE A 128 -8.49 2.87 -24.02
CA PHE A 128 -7.08 2.55 -23.81
C PHE A 128 -6.88 1.02 -23.76
N PRO A 129 -6.91 0.33 -24.91
CA PRO A 129 -6.84 -1.13 -24.97
C PRO A 129 -5.54 -1.70 -24.38
N ASP A 130 -4.48 -0.91 -24.35
CA ASP A 130 -3.20 -1.27 -23.73
C ASP A 130 -3.11 -0.82 -22.27
N ALA A 131 -4.03 -1.31 -21.44
CA ALA A 131 -4.02 -1.07 -19.99
C ALA A 131 -3.43 -2.27 -19.24
N VAL A 132 -2.41 -2.01 -18.41
CA VAL A 132 -1.71 -3.02 -17.60
C VAL A 132 -1.70 -2.61 -16.13
N ASN A 133 -1.91 -3.58 -15.25
CA ASN A 133 -1.84 -3.40 -13.82
C ASN A 133 -0.76 -4.29 -13.19
N TYR A 134 -0.04 -3.73 -12.24
CA TYR A 134 0.77 -4.46 -11.28
C TYR A 134 -0.07 -4.83 -10.06
N HIS A 135 -0.21 -6.11 -9.79
CA HIS A 135 -0.91 -6.64 -8.62
C HIS A 135 0.03 -7.52 -7.77
N PRO A 136 0.23 -7.24 -6.47
CA PRO A 136 1.15 -8.00 -5.62
C PRO A 136 0.54 -9.32 -5.10
N ALA A 137 0.07 -10.17 -6.03
CA ALA A 137 -0.37 -11.54 -5.79
C ALA A 137 0.02 -12.47 -6.95
N LEU A 138 -0.02 -13.78 -6.69
CA LEU A 138 -0.04 -14.80 -7.74
C LEU A 138 -1.49 -15.02 -8.18
N LEU A 139 -1.94 -14.24 -9.16
CA LEU A 139 -3.29 -14.38 -9.73
C LEU A 139 -3.49 -15.78 -10.32
N PRO A 140 -4.70 -16.38 -10.19
CA PRO A 140 -5.96 -15.76 -9.76
C PRO A 140 -6.20 -15.65 -8.24
N ARG A 141 -5.29 -16.13 -7.39
CA ARG A 141 -5.45 -16.03 -5.93
C ARG A 141 -5.18 -14.60 -5.45
N ASN A 142 -5.89 -14.23 -4.39
CA ASN A 142 -5.78 -12.97 -3.68
C ASN A 142 -5.99 -11.73 -4.60
N ARG A 143 -7.03 -11.72 -5.44
CA ARG A 143 -7.50 -10.50 -6.12
C ARG A 143 -7.91 -9.43 -5.10
N GLY A 144 -7.91 -8.16 -5.49
CA GLY A 144 -8.40 -7.07 -4.66
C GLY A 144 -7.34 -6.54 -3.69
N LEU A 145 -7.69 -6.39 -2.42
CA LEU A 145 -6.90 -5.57 -1.49
C LEU A 145 -6.02 -6.39 -0.55
N ALA A 146 -4.87 -5.80 -0.19
CA ALA A 146 -3.89 -6.36 0.75
C ALA A 146 -3.46 -7.82 0.48
N PRO A 147 -3.21 -8.21 -0.79
CA PRO A 147 -2.98 -9.62 -1.15
C PRO A 147 -1.80 -10.29 -0.45
N ILE A 148 -0.68 -9.58 -0.27
CA ILE A 148 0.48 -10.09 0.47
C ILE A 148 0.07 -10.47 1.91
N GLY A 149 -0.73 -9.63 2.56
CA GLY A 149 -1.19 -9.88 3.93
C GLY A 149 -2.07 -11.10 4.01
N PHE A 150 -3.02 -11.26 3.08
CA PHE A 150 -3.87 -12.45 3.03
C PHE A 150 -3.11 -13.73 2.72
N ALA A 151 -2.15 -13.70 1.79
CA ALA A 151 -1.31 -14.85 1.50
C ALA A 151 -0.49 -15.29 2.74
N ILE A 152 0.12 -14.34 3.46
CA ILE A 152 0.84 -14.64 4.71
C ILE A 152 -0.13 -15.15 5.79
N TYR A 153 -1.31 -14.55 5.91
CA TYR A 153 -2.32 -14.95 6.90
C TYR A 153 -2.84 -16.37 6.64
N ALA A 154 -3.00 -16.76 5.37
CA ALA A 154 -3.39 -18.10 4.94
C ALA A 154 -2.26 -19.14 5.12
N GLY A 155 -1.02 -18.69 5.38
CA GLY A 155 0.14 -19.56 5.50
C GLY A 155 0.68 -20.05 4.16
N ASP A 156 0.47 -19.28 3.08
CA ASP A 156 1.00 -19.62 1.75
C ASP A 156 2.53 -19.73 1.80
N ALA A 157 3.09 -20.81 1.24
CA ALA A 157 4.54 -21.06 1.24
C ALA A 157 5.31 -20.11 0.29
N GLN A 158 4.60 -19.47 -0.64
CA GLN A 158 5.12 -18.48 -1.56
C GLN A 158 4.15 -17.32 -1.69
N ILE A 159 4.70 -16.12 -1.90
CA ILE A 159 3.94 -14.95 -2.35
C ILE A 159 4.52 -14.47 -3.67
N GLY A 160 3.77 -13.68 -4.41
CA GLY A 160 4.22 -13.21 -5.71
C GLY A 160 3.59 -11.89 -6.13
N PHE A 161 3.88 -11.52 -7.37
CA PHE A 161 3.22 -10.45 -8.08
C PHE A 161 2.80 -10.94 -9.47
N THR A 162 1.89 -10.19 -10.07
CA THR A 162 1.41 -10.38 -11.42
C THR A 162 1.34 -9.04 -12.12
N PHE A 163 1.91 -8.94 -13.32
CA PHE A 163 1.51 -7.94 -14.30
C PHE A 163 0.43 -8.55 -15.18
N HIS A 164 -0.71 -7.90 -15.30
CA HIS A 164 -1.83 -8.40 -16.10
C HIS A 164 -2.51 -7.27 -16.87
N ARG A 165 -3.17 -7.64 -17.98
CA ARG A 165 -4.07 -6.75 -18.72
C ARG A 165 -5.24 -6.36 -17.82
N MET A 166 -5.67 -5.10 -17.90
CA MET A 166 -6.83 -4.62 -17.15
C MET A 166 -8.11 -4.97 -17.89
N THR A 167 -9.14 -5.36 -17.13
CA THR A 167 -10.53 -5.48 -17.57
C THR A 167 -11.40 -4.63 -16.64
N PRO A 168 -12.71 -4.47 -16.92
CA PRO A 168 -13.60 -3.75 -15.99
C PRO A 168 -13.72 -4.41 -14.61
N GLY A 169 -13.46 -5.72 -14.50
CA GLY A 169 -13.40 -6.42 -13.23
C GLY A 169 -12.07 -6.23 -12.48
N ILE A 170 -12.04 -6.70 -11.22
CA ILE A 170 -10.91 -6.47 -10.32
C ILE A 170 -9.91 -7.63 -10.47
N ASP A 171 -8.71 -7.31 -10.99
CA ASP A 171 -7.57 -8.22 -11.10
C ASP A 171 -7.88 -9.57 -11.80
N GLU A 172 -8.80 -9.57 -12.76
CA GLU A 172 -9.27 -10.79 -13.46
C GLU A 172 -8.66 -10.98 -14.86
N GLY A 173 -7.99 -9.95 -15.38
CA GLY A 173 -7.52 -9.95 -16.76
C GLY A 173 -6.33 -10.88 -17.04
N PRO A 174 -6.03 -11.13 -18.33
CA PRO A 174 -4.92 -11.98 -18.77
C PRO A 174 -3.57 -11.59 -18.20
N ILE A 175 -2.78 -12.59 -17.80
CA ILE A 175 -1.44 -12.47 -17.21
C ILE A 175 -0.40 -12.20 -18.29
N LEU A 176 0.44 -11.19 -18.08
CA LEU A 176 1.64 -10.93 -18.90
C LEU A 176 2.87 -11.58 -18.25
N ALA A 177 3.11 -11.28 -16.97
CA ALA A 177 4.23 -11.85 -16.23
C ALA A 177 3.88 -12.10 -14.76
N GLN A 178 4.53 -13.10 -14.17
CA GLN A 178 4.46 -13.40 -12.74
C GLN A 178 5.85 -13.66 -12.18
N GLY A 179 6.03 -13.34 -10.90
CA GLY A 179 7.21 -13.69 -10.14
C GLY A 179 6.83 -14.03 -8.70
N SER A 180 7.60 -14.90 -8.06
CA SER A 180 7.36 -15.32 -6.67
C SER A 180 8.63 -15.31 -5.83
N VAL A 181 8.42 -15.23 -4.50
CA VAL A 181 9.46 -15.44 -3.49
C VAL A 181 8.92 -16.38 -2.40
N PRO A 182 9.76 -17.24 -1.82
CA PRO A 182 9.34 -18.11 -0.72
C PRO A 182 9.05 -17.30 0.54
N VAL A 183 8.03 -17.72 1.30
CA VAL A 183 7.72 -17.16 2.62
C VAL A 183 8.53 -17.91 3.67
N GLY A 184 9.68 -17.34 4.04
CA GLY A 184 10.51 -17.89 5.11
C GLY A 184 9.87 -17.72 6.49
N ALA A 185 10.10 -18.69 7.37
CA ALA A 185 9.64 -18.61 8.76
C ALA A 185 10.18 -17.36 9.48
N GLY A 186 9.30 -16.57 10.06
CA GLY A 186 9.67 -15.37 10.81
C GLY A 186 10.18 -14.19 9.97
N VAL A 187 10.17 -14.31 8.63
CA VAL A 187 10.56 -13.19 7.75
C VAL A 187 9.48 -12.10 7.81
N PRO A 188 9.84 -10.84 8.14
CA PRO A 188 8.86 -9.76 8.20
C PRO A 188 8.21 -9.48 6.84
N VAL A 189 6.90 -9.19 6.84
CA VAL A 189 6.15 -8.84 5.62
C VAL A 189 6.79 -7.68 4.82
N SER A 190 7.44 -6.73 5.51
CA SER A 190 8.14 -5.62 4.86
C SER A 190 9.35 -6.06 4.04
N VAL A 191 10.06 -7.11 4.48
CA VAL A 191 11.20 -7.69 3.76
C VAL A 191 10.70 -8.43 2.52
N LEU A 192 9.67 -9.26 2.67
CA LEU A 192 9.05 -9.99 1.56
C LEU A 192 8.48 -9.02 0.50
N THR A 193 7.82 -7.95 0.94
CA THR A 193 7.29 -6.90 0.05
C THR A 193 8.41 -6.22 -0.75
N ARG A 194 9.57 -5.98 -0.12
CA ARG A 194 10.74 -5.40 -0.81
C ARG A 194 11.30 -6.37 -1.85
N GLN A 195 11.48 -7.64 -1.49
CA GLN A 195 11.98 -8.66 -2.42
C GLN A 195 11.07 -8.82 -3.64
N LEU A 196 9.75 -8.85 -3.43
CA LEU A 196 8.78 -8.84 -4.53
C LEU A 196 8.91 -7.59 -5.40
N GLY A 197 9.06 -6.41 -4.77
CA GLY A 197 9.22 -5.17 -5.50
C GLY A 197 10.49 -5.12 -6.34
N ASP A 198 11.62 -5.58 -5.81
CA ASP A 198 12.88 -5.64 -6.54
C ASP A 198 12.76 -6.58 -7.76
N LEU A 199 12.12 -7.74 -7.59
CA LEU A 199 11.85 -8.68 -8.69
C LEU A 199 10.87 -8.10 -9.73
N ALA A 200 9.81 -7.43 -9.27
CA ALA A 200 8.83 -6.78 -10.15
C ALA A 200 9.45 -5.64 -10.98
N VAL A 201 10.34 -4.86 -10.37
CA VAL A 201 11.11 -3.81 -11.07
C VAL A 201 12.00 -4.43 -12.14
N ALA A 202 12.70 -5.52 -11.83
CA ALA A 202 13.51 -6.22 -12.82
C ALA A 202 12.68 -6.85 -13.97
N THR A 203 11.41 -7.18 -13.72
CA THR A 203 10.50 -7.80 -14.69
C THR A 203 9.78 -6.77 -15.57
N LEU A 204 9.61 -5.53 -15.10
CA LEU A 204 8.82 -4.52 -15.79
C LEU A 204 9.28 -4.22 -17.24
N PRO A 205 10.59 -4.14 -17.57
CA PRO A 205 11.02 -3.91 -18.95
C PRO A 205 10.47 -4.93 -19.96
N SER A 206 10.52 -6.22 -19.65
CA SER A 206 9.99 -7.26 -20.54
C SER A 206 8.46 -7.22 -20.66
N VAL A 207 7.77 -6.80 -19.59
CA VAL A 207 6.32 -6.56 -19.67
C VAL A 207 6.00 -5.40 -20.61
N LEU A 208 6.80 -4.33 -20.57
CA LEU A 208 6.61 -3.19 -21.48
C LEU A 208 6.95 -3.56 -22.93
N ASP A 209 7.91 -4.46 -23.17
CA ASP A 209 8.16 -5.07 -24.47
C ASP A 209 6.93 -5.87 -24.97
N GLU A 210 6.38 -6.75 -24.14
CA GLU A 210 5.18 -7.52 -24.47
C GLU A 210 3.98 -6.63 -24.80
N VAL A 211 3.80 -5.54 -24.05
CA VAL A 211 2.74 -4.56 -24.31
C VAL A 211 2.97 -3.84 -25.63
N ARG A 212 4.21 -3.39 -25.89
CA ARG A 212 4.60 -2.77 -27.16
C ARG A 212 4.30 -3.69 -28.34
N ASP A 213 4.57 -4.97 -28.19
CA ASP A 213 4.44 -5.98 -29.23
C ASP A 213 3.00 -6.53 -29.33
N GLY A 214 2.08 -6.04 -28.49
CA GLY A 214 0.65 -6.35 -28.56
C GLY A 214 0.28 -7.71 -27.97
N ALA A 215 1.10 -8.25 -27.06
CA ALA A 215 0.84 -9.56 -26.45
C ALA A 215 -0.47 -9.55 -25.65
N PRO A 216 -1.44 -10.44 -25.94
CA PRO A 216 -2.73 -10.43 -25.26
C PRO A 216 -2.65 -10.90 -23.79
N GLY A 217 -1.55 -11.52 -23.40
CA GLY A 217 -1.41 -12.23 -22.13
C GLY A 217 -2.12 -13.59 -22.14
N SER A 218 -1.93 -14.37 -21.08
CA SER A 218 -2.55 -15.68 -20.89
C SER A 218 -3.74 -15.59 -19.93
N PRO A 219 -4.89 -16.22 -20.22
CA PRO A 219 -6.00 -16.28 -19.27
C PRO A 219 -5.57 -16.85 -17.92
N GLN A 220 -6.14 -16.35 -16.84
CA GLN A 220 -5.86 -16.88 -15.49
C GLN A 220 -6.39 -18.31 -15.36
N ALA A 221 -5.60 -19.20 -14.76
CA ALA A 221 -5.97 -20.59 -14.52
C ALA A 221 -5.91 -20.93 -13.02
N GLY A 222 -6.86 -21.74 -12.55
CA GLY A 222 -6.96 -22.17 -11.14
C GLY A 222 -8.04 -21.43 -10.35
N GLU A 223 -8.06 -21.66 -9.04
CA GLU A 223 -9.07 -21.11 -8.13
C GLU A 223 -8.82 -19.63 -7.81
N ALA A 224 -9.82 -18.79 -8.10
CA ALA A 224 -9.77 -17.37 -7.78
C ALA A 224 -10.24 -17.10 -6.35
N THR A 225 -9.52 -16.24 -5.64
CA THR A 225 -9.98 -15.65 -4.37
C THR A 225 -9.93 -14.13 -4.47
N TYR A 226 -10.78 -13.44 -3.72
CA TYR A 226 -10.90 -11.98 -3.75
C TYR A 226 -11.06 -11.43 -2.35
N HIS A 227 -10.37 -10.32 -2.06
CA HIS A 227 -10.42 -9.65 -0.77
C HIS A 227 -10.94 -8.22 -0.87
N SER A 228 -12.07 -7.99 -0.21
CA SER A 228 -12.76 -6.69 -0.22
C SER A 228 -12.17 -5.72 0.80
N ARG A 229 -12.49 -4.43 0.65
CA ARG A 229 -12.12 -3.40 1.64
C ARG A 229 -12.74 -3.65 3.02
N ILE A 230 -13.93 -4.26 3.06
CA ILE A 230 -14.61 -4.59 4.33
C ILE A 230 -13.85 -5.72 5.03
N GLU A 231 -13.44 -6.74 4.29
CA GLU A 231 -12.67 -7.86 4.81
C GLU A 231 -11.29 -7.43 5.31
N VAL A 232 -10.55 -6.63 4.53
CA VAL A 232 -9.29 -6.04 5.02
C VAL A 232 -9.51 -5.29 6.33
N ARG A 233 -10.60 -4.51 6.43
CA ARG A 233 -10.92 -3.74 7.63
C ARG A 233 -11.26 -4.62 8.83
N SER A 234 -11.94 -5.75 8.65
CA SER A 234 -12.26 -6.69 9.73
C SER A 234 -11.02 -7.44 10.21
N MET A 235 -10.03 -7.67 9.33
CA MET A 235 -8.74 -8.22 9.71
C MET A 235 -7.95 -7.24 10.58
N ILE A 236 -7.85 -5.97 10.17
CA ILE A 236 -6.94 -5.01 10.82
C ILE A 236 -7.56 -4.19 11.96
N ASN A 237 -8.88 -3.95 11.97
CA ASN A 237 -9.52 -3.17 13.03
C ASN A 237 -10.23 -4.12 14.00
N ILE A 238 -9.72 -4.22 15.23
CA ILE A 238 -10.21 -5.14 16.23
C ILE A 238 -10.86 -4.34 17.35
N ALA A 239 -12.19 -4.36 17.36
CA ALA A 239 -12.99 -3.62 18.35
C ALA A 239 -12.96 -4.28 19.74
N HIS A 240 -12.89 -5.62 19.78
CA HIS A 240 -12.92 -6.42 20.99
C HIS A 240 -11.68 -7.33 21.03
N PRO A 241 -10.47 -6.79 21.25
CA PRO A 241 -9.25 -7.60 21.29
C PRO A 241 -9.26 -8.67 22.41
N GLU A 242 -10.09 -8.48 23.44
CA GLU A 242 -10.36 -9.44 24.51
C GLU A 242 -11.07 -10.72 24.06
N GLU A 243 -11.79 -10.67 22.94
CA GLU A 243 -12.47 -11.83 22.36
C GLU A 243 -11.54 -12.64 21.42
N VAL A 244 -10.35 -12.10 21.13
CA VAL A 244 -9.39 -12.69 20.18
C VAL A 244 -8.24 -13.33 20.95
N THR A 245 -7.79 -14.51 20.51
CA THR A 245 -6.65 -15.19 21.12
C THR A 245 -5.34 -14.44 20.84
N ARG A 246 -4.32 -14.63 21.69
CA ARG A 246 -2.98 -14.08 21.46
C ARG A 246 -2.43 -14.45 20.09
N ASP A 247 -2.52 -15.74 19.75
CA ASP A 247 -1.91 -16.27 18.54
C ASP A 247 -2.58 -15.74 17.28
N GLU A 248 -3.90 -15.51 17.31
CA GLU A 248 -4.60 -14.86 16.21
C GLU A 248 -4.19 -13.39 16.04
N LEU A 249 -4.07 -12.63 17.14
CA LEU A 249 -3.57 -11.26 17.09
C LEU A 249 -2.14 -11.21 16.52
N GLN A 250 -1.29 -12.15 16.91
CA GLN A 250 0.08 -12.24 16.40
C GLN A 250 0.12 -12.62 14.93
N ARG A 251 -0.73 -13.57 14.49
CA ARG A 251 -0.86 -13.98 13.09
C ARG A 251 -1.28 -12.80 12.21
N ARG A 252 -2.29 -12.02 12.64
CA ARG A 252 -2.71 -10.80 11.91
C ARG A 252 -1.65 -9.71 11.91
N LEU A 253 -0.92 -9.51 13.02
CA LEU A 253 0.21 -8.57 13.05
C LEU A 253 1.32 -8.96 12.08
N ASN A 254 1.66 -10.25 12.00
CA ASN A 254 2.67 -10.75 11.07
C ASN A 254 2.23 -10.55 9.61
N ALA A 255 0.96 -10.80 9.32
CA ALA A 255 0.38 -10.66 7.98
C ALA A 255 0.24 -9.20 7.53
N PHE A 256 -0.34 -8.34 8.36
CA PHE A 256 -0.74 -6.98 7.97
C PHE A 256 0.22 -5.88 8.49
N GLY A 257 1.22 -6.25 9.29
CA GLY A 257 2.25 -5.36 9.85
C GLY A 257 1.77 -4.47 11.00
N SER A 258 0.48 -4.14 11.05
CA SER A 258 -0.15 -3.38 12.14
C SER A 258 -1.63 -3.68 12.25
N LEU A 259 -2.15 -3.55 13.46
CA LEU A 259 -3.57 -3.63 13.78
C LEU A 259 -4.03 -2.33 14.44
N ARG A 260 -5.32 -2.05 14.39
CA ARG A 260 -5.96 -0.98 15.16
C ARG A 260 -6.83 -1.62 16.24
N LEU A 261 -6.34 -1.63 17.47
CA LEU A 261 -7.02 -2.25 18.61
C LEU A 261 -7.82 -1.20 19.38
N THR A 262 -9.06 -1.50 19.76
CA THR A 262 -9.81 -0.69 20.72
C THR A 262 -9.54 -1.22 22.13
N ILE A 263 -8.91 -0.41 22.98
CA ILE A 263 -8.57 -0.76 24.37
C ILE A 263 -8.99 0.43 25.24
N ASP A 264 -9.79 0.17 26.27
CA ASP A 264 -10.35 1.18 27.19
C ASP A 264 -11.04 2.34 26.45
N GLY A 265 -11.77 2.02 25.36
CA GLY A 265 -12.45 2.99 24.50
C GLY A 265 -11.54 3.80 23.57
N GLY A 266 -10.22 3.68 23.68
CA GLY A 266 -9.25 4.29 22.77
C GLY A 266 -8.89 3.39 21.59
N ARG A 267 -8.72 3.96 20.39
CA ARG A 267 -8.27 3.24 19.19
C ARG A 267 -6.77 3.41 18.97
N TRP A 268 -6.02 2.31 18.99
CA TRP A 268 -4.55 2.32 19.01
C TRP A 268 -3.98 1.58 17.80
N PRO A 269 -3.15 2.23 16.97
CA PRO A 269 -2.40 1.54 15.92
C PRO A 269 -1.23 0.80 16.55
N VAL A 270 -1.30 -0.52 16.61
CA VAL A 270 -0.34 -1.42 17.26
C VAL A 270 0.45 -2.17 16.20
N SER A 271 1.77 -2.18 16.31
CA SER A 271 2.64 -2.99 15.45
C SER A 271 3.42 -4.07 16.22
N ARG A 272 3.30 -4.12 17.56
CA ARG A 272 3.93 -5.16 18.39
C ARG A 272 3.23 -5.34 19.74
N LEU A 273 2.90 -6.58 20.07
CA LEU A 273 2.40 -7.03 21.38
C LEU A 273 3.51 -7.74 22.16
N ALA A 274 3.44 -7.70 23.49
CA ALA A 274 4.37 -8.38 24.39
C ALA A 274 3.64 -8.77 25.70
N PRO A 275 4.17 -9.71 26.52
CA PRO A 275 3.60 -10.03 27.83
C PRO A 275 3.47 -8.79 28.72
N ALA A 276 2.36 -8.68 29.45
CA ALA A 276 2.09 -7.55 30.32
C ALA A 276 2.96 -7.60 31.60
N ASN A 277 4.06 -6.84 31.63
CA ASN A 277 4.90 -6.69 32.84
C ASN A 277 4.89 -5.24 33.37
N ARG A 278 4.95 -4.23 32.49
CA ARG A 278 4.98 -2.78 32.87
C ARG A 278 4.26 -1.87 31.88
N HIS A 279 3.35 -2.42 31.09
CA HIS A 279 2.67 -1.68 30.01
C HIS A 279 1.42 -0.97 30.56
N ARG A 280 1.27 0.33 30.24
CA ARG A 280 0.07 1.11 30.63
C ARG A 280 -1.15 0.75 29.79
N LEU A 281 -0.96 0.38 28.53
CA LEU A 281 -2.00 -0.16 27.66
C LEU A 281 -1.87 -1.67 27.65
N ARG A 282 -2.85 -2.34 28.24
CA ARG A 282 -2.90 -3.80 28.36
C ARG A 282 -4.34 -4.30 28.27
N PHE A 283 -4.49 -5.56 27.91
CA PHE A 283 -5.77 -6.24 27.80
C PHE A 283 -5.52 -7.74 27.97
N THR A 284 -6.57 -8.48 28.29
CA THR A 284 -6.52 -9.94 28.40
C THR A 284 -7.21 -10.53 27.19
N THR A 285 -6.55 -11.43 26.48
CA THR A 285 -7.09 -12.15 25.32
C THR A 285 -8.08 -13.23 25.74
N SER A 286 -8.81 -13.80 24.79
CA SER A 286 -9.86 -14.80 25.09
C SER A 286 -9.30 -16.12 25.63
N ASP A 287 -8.02 -16.40 25.38
CA ASP A 287 -7.25 -17.50 25.96
C ASP A 287 -6.58 -17.13 27.30
N GLY A 288 -6.97 -16.01 27.92
CA GLY A 288 -6.55 -15.62 29.26
C GLY A 288 -5.14 -15.01 29.36
N ILE A 289 -4.52 -14.68 28.22
CA ILE A 289 -3.16 -14.14 28.19
C ILE A 289 -3.19 -12.62 28.32
N GLU A 290 -2.50 -12.09 29.33
CA GLU A 290 -2.38 -10.65 29.53
C GLU A 290 -1.30 -10.07 28.60
N LEU A 291 -1.71 -9.22 27.67
CA LEU A 291 -0.84 -8.58 26.68
C LEU A 291 -0.72 -7.08 26.92
N GLY A 292 0.47 -6.55 26.70
CA GLY A 292 0.78 -5.12 26.69
C GLY A 292 1.13 -4.59 25.31
N VAL A 293 0.72 -3.35 25.02
CA VAL A 293 1.15 -2.64 23.80
C VAL A 293 2.60 -2.18 23.97
N SER A 294 3.49 -2.75 23.16
CA SER A 294 4.93 -2.47 23.23
C SER A 294 5.39 -1.43 22.20
N HIS A 295 4.70 -1.33 21.06
CA HIS A 295 4.98 -0.35 20.01
C HIS A 295 3.69 0.13 19.32
N LEU A 296 3.60 1.44 19.06
CA LEU A 296 2.52 2.04 18.27
C LEU A 296 3.03 2.37 16.87
N ALA A 297 2.29 2.01 15.81
CA ALA A 297 2.79 2.06 14.43
C ALA A 297 3.20 3.48 13.98
N ASP A 298 2.60 4.52 14.57
CA ASP A 298 2.77 5.92 14.14
C ASP A 298 3.62 6.78 15.10
N LEU A 299 4.21 6.20 16.16
CA LEU A 299 4.97 6.96 17.16
C LEU A 299 6.39 6.40 17.38
N PRO A 300 7.42 7.26 17.40
CA PRO A 300 8.76 6.85 17.80
C PRO A 300 8.76 6.22 19.21
N ALA A 301 9.55 5.16 19.40
CA ALA A 301 9.61 4.41 20.66
C ALA A 301 9.89 5.30 21.90
N TRP A 302 10.62 6.40 21.74
CA TRP A 302 10.89 7.36 22.81
C TRP A 302 9.67 8.22 23.17
N LEU A 303 8.79 8.56 22.23
CA LEU A 303 7.54 9.29 22.50
C LEU A 303 6.54 8.39 23.23
N VAL A 304 6.51 7.10 22.86
CA VAL A 304 5.80 6.05 23.59
C VAL A 304 6.34 5.92 25.02
N ARG A 305 7.67 5.98 25.22
CA ARG A 305 8.32 5.97 26.55
C ARG A 305 8.10 7.26 27.36
N ALA A 306 8.07 8.43 26.71
CA ALA A 306 7.83 9.72 27.37
C ALA A 306 6.39 9.85 27.88
N ARG A 307 5.40 9.41 27.09
CA ARG A 307 4.00 9.31 27.54
C ARG A 307 3.79 8.28 28.67
N ARG A 308 4.67 7.28 28.82
CA ARG A 308 4.68 6.39 29.98
C ARG A 308 5.08 7.09 31.29
N ARG A 309 5.92 8.14 31.24
CA ARG A 309 6.38 8.89 32.43
C ARG A 309 5.43 10.00 32.89
N LEU A 310 4.62 10.56 32.00
CA LEU A 310 3.87 11.80 32.26
C LEU A 310 2.44 11.64 32.81
N GLY A 311 1.99 10.44 33.21
CA GLY A 311 0.75 10.27 33.99
C GLY A 311 -0.59 10.59 33.30
N GLY A 312 -0.64 11.38 32.24
CA GLY A 312 -1.89 11.90 31.67
C GLY A 312 -2.57 10.99 30.66
N PHE A 313 -3.50 10.16 31.12
CA PHE A 313 -4.66 9.75 30.32
C PHE A 313 -5.84 9.56 31.27
N ARG A 314 -6.77 10.51 31.27
CA ARG A 314 -8.09 10.34 31.90
C ARG A 314 -9.07 9.96 30.78
N PRO A 315 -9.80 8.84 30.91
CA PRO A 315 -10.91 8.57 29.99
C PRO A 315 -11.92 9.71 30.14
N GLY A 316 -12.47 10.18 29.02
CA GLY A 316 -13.62 11.07 29.06
C GLY A 316 -14.71 10.38 29.87
N ARG A 317 -15.13 11.02 30.97
CA ARG A 317 -16.37 10.66 31.65
C ARG A 317 -17.47 10.70 30.58
N THR A 318 -18.03 9.54 30.26
CA THR A 318 -19.36 9.46 29.70
C THR A 318 -20.29 10.11 30.72
N GLY A 319 -20.75 11.33 30.40
CA GLY A 319 -21.85 11.94 31.12
C GLY A 319 -23.09 11.11 30.86
N SER A 320 -23.44 10.27 31.83
CA SER A 320 -24.78 9.75 32.03
C SER A 320 -25.71 10.94 32.25
N THR A 321 -26.67 11.15 31.35
CA THR A 321 -27.90 11.89 31.66
C THR A 321 -29.04 10.88 31.70
N THR A 322 -29.32 10.37 32.90
CA THR A 322 -30.64 9.88 33.27
C THR A 322 -31.37 11.00 34.00
N GLU A 323 -32.54 11.33 33.45
CA GLU A 323 -33.75 11.98 33.99
C GLU A 323 -33.77 12.45 35.46
N THR A 324 -34.26 13.67 35.71
CA THR A 324 -35.60 13.96 36.27
C THR A 324 -35.68 15.43 36.72
N GLY A 325 -36.79 16.08 36.37
CA GLY A 325 -37.15 17.47 36.64
C GLY A 325 -38.22 17.92 35.67
#